data_AF-A0A518GCT0-F1
#
_entry.id   AF-A0A518GCT0-F1
#
_cell.length_a   1.000
_cell.length_b   1.000
_cell.length_c   1.000
_cell.angle_alpha   90.00
_cell.angle_beta   90.00
_cell.angle_gamma   90.00
#
_symmetry.space_group_name_H-M   'P 1'
#
loop_
_entity.id
_entity.type
_entity.pdbx_description
1 polymer ?
#
loop_
_entity_poly.entity_id
_entity_poly.type
_entity_poly.pdbx_seq_one_letter_code
_entity_poly.pdbx_strand_id
1 'polypeptide(L)'
;MGNILLAIEQKLDGVTGDQTSSIDRMANTPNEVLGVATRYAESVGKASEAWGKIGDPGPNGNPPTTGETAARTIRAAQQTAAVALGVASLGTDMLDVGFANLTAPLAAICPSMPAATLMGMYIGTPHCHPTHPPSGPPPIPPTPLPSIGMVTLGMSVKVLINNLPAARAGDIGLAPSCCGIPPAWFKIKTGSSNVFIGGARAARTTDICQACKNIPDPPVASAFANAMQVAGIAVGAMGMAADVAEAAVEDQAAMAAAKAMSAAMAAAQMAADAAKMAVEATMWKDPTMPPTGSMGAITLPSSSGTVLIGGFPMISVMDLAKAIMNRLKRFKAKSNDDDGAGTGAC
;
A
#
# COMPACT_ATOMS: atom_id res chain seq x y z
N MET A 1 -15.45 27.90 -1.62
CA MET A 1 -16.59 27.69 -0.69
C MET A 1 -17.59 26.65 -1.19
N GLY A 2 -17.88 26.52 -2.50
CA GLY A 2 -18.85 25.53 -3.02
C GLY A 2 -18.54 24.05 -2.70
N ASN A 3 -17.28 23.62 -2.78
CA ASN A 3 -16.91 22.22 -2.50
C ASN A 3 -17.05 21.83 -1.02
N ILE A 4 -16.98 22.80 -0.11
CA ILE A 4 -17.12 22.59 1.34
C ILE A 4 -18.60 22.38 1.68
N LEU A 5 -19.49 23.20 1.10
CA LEU A 5 -20.94 23.04 1.28
C LEU A 5 -21.44 21.71 0.69
N LEU A 6 -20.95 21.34 -0.50
CA LEU A 6 -21.27 20.05 -1.12
C LEU A 6 -20.79 18.85 -0.27
N ALA A 7 -19.59 18.95 0.33
CA ALA A 7 -19.07 17.90 1.22
C ALA A 7 -19.87 17.81 2.55
N ILE A 8 -20.41 18.93 3.04
CA ILE A 8 -21.28 18.96 4.22
C ILE A 8 -22.65 18.34 3.88
N GLU A 9 -23.26 18.70 2.75
CA GLU A 9 -24.52 18.12 2.28
C GLU A 9 -24.41 16.62 2.02
N GLN A 10 -23.36 16.18 1.32
CA GLN A 10 -23.12 14.75 1.05
C GLN A 10 -22.93 13.91 2.34
N LYS A 11 -22.47 14.52 3.42
CA LYS A 11 -22.32 13.90 4.74
C LYS A 11 -23.62 13.90 5.54
N LEU A 12 -24.41 14.97 5.45
CA LEU A 12 -25.74 15.06 6.06
C LEU A 12 -26.73 14.10 5.39
N ASP A 13 -26.61 13.93 4.08
CA ASP A 13 -27.48 13.05 3.28
C ASP A 13 -26.98 11.59 3.27
N GLY A 14 -25.89 11.28 3.98
CA GLY A 14 -25.35 9.92 4.11
C GLY A 14 -24.88 9.29 2.79
N VAL A 15 -24.54 10.13 1.79
CA VAL A 15 -24.18 9.72 0.42
C VAL A 15 -22.73 9.26 0.33
N THR A 16 -21.84 9.76 1.19
CA THR A 16 -20.54 9.10 1.44
C THR A 16 -20.82 7.90 2.34
N GLY A 17 -20.56 6.68 1.88
CA GLY A 17 -21.01 5.38 2.46
C GLY A 17 -20.59 5.04 3.88
N ASP A 18 -20.84 5.95 4.82
CA ASP A 18 -20.38 5.94 6.19
C ASP A 18 -21.41 6.69 7.03
N GLN A 19 -22.42 5.93 7.48
CA GLN A 19 -23.57 6.45 8.22
C GLN A 19 -23.33 6.49 9.74
N THR A 20 -22.08 6.35 10.18
CA THR A 20 -21.73 6.31 11.60
C THR A 20 -21.15 7.63 12.06
N SER A 21 -21.62 8.13 13.22
CA SER A 21 -21.05 9.35 13.80
C SER A 21 -19.58 9.12 14.16
N SER A 22 -18.78 10.19 14.12
CA SER A 22 -17.35 10.09 14.41
C SER A 22 -17.04 9.62 15.83
N ILE A 23 -17.94 9.89 16.77
CA ILE A 23 -17.83 9.45 18.17
C ILE A 23 -18.11 7.95 18.27
N ASP A 24 -19.11 7.46 17.55
CA ASP A 24 -19.43 6.02 17.49
C ASP A 24 -18.28 5.21 16.89
N ARG A 25 -17.58 5.75 15.88
CA ARG A 25 -16.38 5.12 15.32
C ARG A 25 -15.21 5.05 16.29
N MET A 26 -14.96 6.13 17.04
CA MET A 26 -13.89 6.14 18.03
C MET A 26 -14.19 5.13 19.16
N ALA A 27 -15.45 5.08 19.61
CA ALA A 27 -15.93 4.11 20.60
C ALA A 27 -15.89 2.66 20.07
N ASN A 28 -16.08 2.46 18.76
CA ASN A 28 -15.99 1.16 18.10
C ASN A 28 -14.55 0.75 17.74
N THR A 29 -13.54 1.58 17.98
CA THR A 29 -12.13 1.24 17.67
C THR A 29 -11.72 -0.12 18.25
N PRO A 30 -12.02 -0.47 19.52
CA PRO A 30 -11.71 -1.80 20.06
C PRO A 30 -12.47 -2.92 19.31
N ASN A 31 -13.73 -2.69 18.93
CA ASN A 31 -14.54 -3.67 18.21
C ASN A 31 -14.05 -3.87 16.77
N GLU A 32 -13.57 -2.82 16.11
CA GLU A 32 -13.02 -2.87 14.76
C GLU A 32 -11.63 -3.52 14.72
N VAL A 33 -10.79 -3.21 15.71
CA VAL A 33 -9.49 -3.89 15.91
C VAL A 33 -9.72 -5.37 16.24
N LEU A 34 -10.69 -5.68 17.10
CA LEU A 34 -11.13 -7.04 17.35
C LEU A 34 -11.69 -7.68 16.07
N GLY A 35 -12.40 -6.91 15.24
CA GLY A 35 -12.92 -7.29 13.92
C GLY A 35 -11.84 -7.72 12.93
N VAL A 36 -10.64 -7.12 13.01
CA VAL A 36 -9.47 -7.58 12.24
C VAL A 36 -8.97 -8.93 12.79
N ALA A 37 -8.90 -9.08 14.11
CA ALA A 37 -8.47 -10.33 14.75
C ALA A 37 -9.47 -11.49 14.54
N THR A 38 -10.78 -11.22 14.57
CA THR A 38 -11.81 -12.22 14.26
C THR A 38 -11.80 -12.61 12.80
N ARG A 39 -11.65 -11.66 11.87
CA ARG A 39 -11.46 -11.99 10.44
C ARG A 39 -10.21 -12.82 10.19
N TYR A 40 -9.13 -12.55 10.93
CA TYR A 40 -7.94 -13.40 10.90
C TYR A 40 -8.24 -14.81 11.45
N ALA A 41 -8.90 -14.93 12.61
CA ALA A 41 -9.29 -16.22 13.18
C ALA A 41 -10.23 -17.01 12.24
N GLU A 42 -11.18 -16.33 11.60
CA GLU A 42 -12.04 -16.92 10.56
C GLU A 42 -11.22 -17.39 9.35
N SER A 43 -10.17 -16.66 8.95
CA SER A 43 -9.29 -17.09 7.86
C SER A 43 -8.51 -18.35 8.21
N VAL A 44 -8.07 -18.50 9.48
CA VAL A 44 -7.47 -19.74 10.00
C VAL A 44 -8.48 -20.88 9.96
N GLY A 45 -9.71 -20.61 10.41
CA GLY A 45 -10.82 -21.57 10.39
C GLY A 45 -11.14 -22.06 8.98
N LYS A 46 -11.24 -21.14 8.01
CA LYS A 46 -11.46 -21.46 6.59
C LYS A 46 -10.32 -22.27 5.99
N ALA A 47 -9.06 -21.97 6.35
CA ALA A 47 -7.93 -22.78 5.91
C ALA A 47 -8.02 -24.21 6.46
N SER A 48 -8.33 -24.37 7.76
CA SER A 48 -8.54 -25.69 8.38
C SER A 48 -9.70 -26.45 7.75
N GLU A 49 -10.80 -25.76 7.48
CA GLU A 49 -11.98 -26.34 6.83
C GLU A 49 -11.68 -26.76 5.40
N ALA A 50 -10.91 -25.97 4.64
CA ALA A 50 -10.50 -26.31 3.29
C ALA A 50 -9.67 -27.61 3.23
N TRP A 51 -8.80 -27.86 4.23
CA TRP A 51 -8.10 -29.14 4.37
C TRP A 51 -9.04 -30.31 4.72
N GLY A 52 -10.05 -30.05 5.56
CA GLY A 52 -11.06 -31.06 5.92
C GLY A 52 -11.96 -31.48 4.75
N LYS A 53 -12.23 -30.56 3.81
CA LYS A 53 -13.18 -30.75 2.70
C LYS A 53 -12.56 -31.23 1.39
N ILE A 54 -11.26 -31.59 1.37
CA ILE A 54 -10.58 -32.03 0.14
C ILE A 54 -11.29 -33.26 -0.47
N GLY A 55 -11.73 -34.20 0.37
CA GLY A 55 -12.36 -35.45 -0.02
C GLY A 55 -13.89 -35.42 -0.12
N ASP A 56 -14.53 -34.28 0.16
CA ASP A 56 -16.00 -34.21 0.23
C ASP A 56 -16.64 -34.40 -1.15
N PRO A 57 -17.84 -35.02 -1.24
CA PRO A 57 -18.56 -35.15 -2.50
C PRO A 57 -18.81 -33.80 -3.18
N GLY A 58 -18.81 -33.78 -4.51
CA GLY A 58 -19.17 -32.58 -5.29
C GLY A 58 -20.66 -32.22 -5.14
N PRO A 59 -21.11 -31.09 -5.74
CA PRO A 59 -22.49 -30.60 -5.64
C PRO A 59 -23.56 -31.62 -6.06
N ASN A 60 -23.19 -32.58 -6.91
CA ASN A 60 -24.05 -33.65 -7.41
C ASN A 60 -23.99 -34.95 -6.57
N GLY A 61 -23.33 -34.93 -5.40
CA GLY A 61 -23.19 -36.09 -4.51
C GLY A 61 -22.19 -37.14 -4.96
N ASN A 62 -21.52 -36.94 -6.11
CA ASN A 62 -20.49 -37.83 -6.62
C ASN A 62 -19.17 -37.64 -5.86
N PRO A 63 -18.35 -38.71 -5.72
CA PRO A 63 -17.00 -38.58 -5.19
C PRO A 63 -16.20 -37.59 -6.05
N PRO A 64 -15.33 -36.76 -5.45
CA PRO A 64 -14.60 -35.74 -6.17
C PRO A 64 -13.68 -36.38 -7.21
N THR A 65 -13.64 -35.79 -8.39
CA THR A 65 -12.68 -36.16 -9.43
C THR A 65 -11.25 -35.83 -9.01
N THR A 66 -10.27 -36.43 -9.67
CA THR A 66 -8.85 -36.10 -9.48
C THR A 66 -8.58 -34.61 -9.70
N GLY A 67 -9.26 -33.98 -10.67
CA GLY A 67 -9.16 -32.56 -10.97
C GLY A 67 -9.72 -31.67 -9.85
N GLU A 68 -10.91 -32.00 -9.32
CA GLU A 68 -11.50 -31.27 -8.19
C GLU A 68 -10.67 -31.41 -6.92
N THR A 69 -10.15 -32.61 -6.65
CA THR A 69 -9.27 -32.86 -5.50
C THR A 69 -7.98 -32.03 -5.59
N ALA A 70 -7.39 -31.95 -6.79
CA ALA A 70 -6.21 -31.13 -7.03
C ALA A 70 -6.51 -29.62 -6.86
N ALA A 71 -7.63 -29.12 -7.42
CA ALA A 71 -8.04 -27.73 -7.28
C ALA A 71 -8.26 -27.34 -5.81
N ARG A 72 -8.94 -28.19 -5.04
CA ARG A 72 -9.18 -28.00 -3.59
C ARG A 72 -7.89 -28.02 -2.79
N THR A 73 -6.95 -28.90 -3.13
CA THR A 73 -5.64 -28.99 -2.47
C THR A 73 -4.81 -27.71 -2.70
N ILE A 74 -4.76 -27.21 -3.94
CA ILE A 74 -4.06 -25.96 -4.27
C ILE A 74 -4.69 -24.79 -3.51
N ARG A 75 -6.03 -24.73 -3.42
CA ARG A 75 -6.74 -23.71 -2.65
C ARG A 75 -6.47 -23.78 -1.15
N ALA A 76 -6.49 -24.98 -0.55
CA ALA A 76 -6.17 -25.16 0.86
C ALA A 76 -4.73 -24.70 1.18
N ALA A 77 -3.76 -25.07 0.33
CA ALA A 77 -2.39 -24.62 0.45
C ALA A 77 -2.25 -23.08 0.31
N GLN A 78 -2.96 -22.47 -0.64
CA GLN A 78 -3.00 -21.03 -0.83
C GLN A 78 -3.59 -20.31 0.39
N GLN A 79 -4.71 -20.79 0.94
CA GLN A 79 -5.34 -20.22 2.13
C GLN A 79 -4.43 -20.32 3.35
N THR A 80 -3.75 -21.45 3.56
CA THR A 80 -2.77 -21.60 4.64
C THR A 80 -1.59 -20.64 4.49
N ALA A 81 -1.05 -20.50 3.28
CA ALA A 81 0.04 -19.57 3.02
C ALA A 81 -0.40 -18.10 3.18
N ALA A 82 -1.63 -17.75 2.79
CA ALA A 82 -2.22 -16.44 3.01
C ALA A 82 -2.43 -16.15 4.50
N VAL A 83 -2.85 -17.14 5.31
CA VAL A 83 -2.94 -17.03 6.77
C VAL A 83 -1.56 -16.77 7.38
N ALA A 84 -0.53 -17.52 6.97
CA ALA A 84 0.84 -17.32 7.47
C ALA A 84 1.38 -15.92 7.16
N LEU A 85 1.11 -15.40 5.95
CA LEU A 85 1.42 -14.02 5.59
C LEU A 85 0.59 -13.00 6.36
N GLY A 86 -0.69 -13.31 6.59
CA GLY A 86 -1.61 -12.50 7.37
C GLY A 86 -1.10 -12.30 8.80
N VAL A 87 -0.47 -13.29 9.43
CA VAL A 87 0.18 -13.12 10.75
C VAL A 87 1.24 -12.02 10.72
N ALA A 88 2.03 -11.96 9.64
CA ALA A 88 3.09 -10.98 9.50
C ALA A 88 2.57 -9.56 9.23
N SER A 89 1.37 -9.41 8.65
CA SER A 89 0.70 -8.10 8.44
C SER A 89 -0.35 -7.74 9.49
N LEU A 90 -0.76 -8.69 10.34
CA LEU A 90 -1.88 -8.53 11.28
C LEU A 90 -1.68 -7.31 12.19
N GLY A 91 -0.48 -7.17 12.75
CA GLY A 91 -0.15 -6.05 13.62
C GLY A 91 -0.20 -4.70 12.89
N THR A 92 0.22 -4.65 11.63
CA THR A 92 0.18 -3.41 10.85
C THR A 92 -1.24 -3.07 10.42
N ASP A 93 -2.03 -4.07 10.03
CA ASP A 93 -3.43 -3.89 9.62
C ASP A 93 -4.31 -3.45 10.82
N MET A 94 -4.08 -4.05 12.00
CA MET A 94 -4.72 -3.63 13.25
C MET A 94 -4.34 -2.19 13.64
N LEU A 95 -3.07 -1.80 13.45
CA LEU A 95 -2.64 -0.42 13.68
C LEU A 95 -3.27 0.53 12.66
N ASP A 96 -3.33 0.17 11.37
CA ASP A 96 -3.98 0.97 10.33
C ASP A 96 -5.45 1.25 10.64
N VAL A 97 -6.20 0.20 10.96
CA VAL A 97 -7.63 0.28 11.31
C VAL A 97 -7.81 1.00 12.64
N GLY A 98 -6.98 0.69 13.64
CA GLY A 98 -7.01 1.34 14.95
C GLY A 98 -6.77 2.84 14.85
N PHE A 99 -5.74 3.26 14.11
CA PHE A 99 -5.47 4.68 13.88
C PHE A 99 -6.54 5.34 13.00
N ALA A 100 -7.06 4.66 11.98
CA ALA A 100 -8.13 5.19 11.14
C ALA A 100 -9.40 5.49 11.96
N ASN A 101 -9.76 4.59 12.88
CA ASN A 101 -10.93 4.77 13.75
C ASN A 101 -10.68 5.77 14.88
N LEU A 102 -9.50 5.74 15.50
CA LEU A 102 -9.13 6.69 16.54
C LEU A 102 -9.12 8.13 16.02
N THR A 103 -8.72 8.29 14.75
CA THR A 103 -8.65 9.60 14.11
C THR A 103 -9.89 9.91 13.25
N ALA A 104 -10.92 9.08 13.30
CA ALA A 104 -12.17 9.29 12.57
C ALA A 104 -12.84 10.65 12.85
N PRO A 105 -12.86 11.19 14.10
CA PRO A 105 -13.34 12.55 14.35
C PRO A 105 -12.56 13.63 13.63
N LEU A 106 -11.24 13.52 13.62
CA LEU A 106 -10.38 14.46 12.90
C LEU A 106 -10.56 14.33 11.38
N ALA A 107 -10.61 13.09 10.89
CA ALA A 107 -10.86 12.76 9.49
C ALA A 107 -12.20 13.32 8.98
N ALA A 108 -13.22 13.34 9.84
CA ALA A 108 -14.56 13.80 9.52
C ALA A 108 -14.69 15.34 9.46
N ILE A 109 -13.73 16.08 10.01
CA ILE A 109 -13.66 17.56 9.95
C ILE A 109 -12.75 18.00 8.79
N CYS A 110 -11.83 17.15 8.36
CA CYS A 110 -10.98 17.44 7.21
C CYS A 110 -11.78 17.42 5.90
N PRO A 111 -11.49 18.36 4.98
CA PRO A 111 -12.18 18.41 3.70
C PRO A 111 -11.93 17.14 2.90
N SER A 112 -12.96 16.67 2.19
CA SER A 112 -12.78 15.65 1.17
C SER A 112 -12.03 16.26 -0.01
N MET A 113 -11.10 15.50 -0.57
CA MET A 113 -10.24 15.94 -1.66
C MET A 113 -10.37 14.99 -2.85
N PRO A 114 -10.21 15.48 -4.09
CA PRO A 114 -10.30 14.63 -5.26
C PRO A 114 -9.34 13.43 -5.18
N ALA A 115 -9.85 12.26 -5.55
CA ALA A 115 -9.06 11.04 -5.63
C ALA A 115 -7.95 11.16 -6.67
N ALA A 116 -6.75 10.69 -6.32
CA ALA A 116 -5.66 10.57 -7.28
C ALA A 116 -5.80 9.28 -8.10
N THR A 117 -5.47 9.36 -9.38
CA THR A 117 -5.57 8.27 -10.35
C THR A 117 -4.31 8.21 -11.22
N LEU A 118 -4.19 7.18 -12.05
CA LEU A 118 -3.20 7.10 -13.12
C LEU A 118 -3.10 8.43 -13.89
N MET A 119 -1.88 8.96 -14.06
CA MET A 119 -1.57 10.27 -14.63
C MET A 119 -1.86 11.49 -13.75
N GLY A 120 -2.19 11.30 -12.46
CA GLY A 120 -2.33 12.40 -11.51
C GLY A 120 -1.04 13.21 -11.43
N MET A 121 -1.15 14.53 -11.53
CA MET A 121 0.00 15.45 -11.53
C MET A 121 0.52 15.65 -10.12
N TYR A 122 1.82 15.50 -9.96
CA TYR A 122 2.61 15.83 -8.79
C TYR A 122 3.49 17.04 -9.09
N ILE A 123 3.62 17.92 -8.09
CA ILE A 123 4.59 19.01 -8.06
C ILE A 123 5.30 18.99 -6.71
N GLY A 124 6.62 18.93 -6.76
CA GLY A 124 7.51 18.98 -5.61
C GLY A 124 8.41 20.20 -5.58
N THR A 125 8.91 20.47 -4.38
CA THR A 125 9.78 21.61 -4.11
C THR A 125 11.02 21.57 -5.00
N PRO A 126 11.50 22.73 -5.46
CA PRO A 126 12.77 22.83 -6.15
C PRO A 126 13.90 22.18 -5.35
N HIS A 127 14.64 21.27 -6.00
CA HIS A 127 15.82 20.62 -5.44
C HIS A 127 16.81 20.32 -6.57
N CYS A 128 18.05 19.98 -6.21
CA CYS A 128 19.10 19.70 -7.16
C CYS A 128 19.91 18.46 -6.75
N HIS A 129 20.53 17.85 -7.75
CA HIS A 129 21.42 16.71 -7.61
C HIS A 129 22.77 17.07 -8.21
N PRO A 130 23.89 16.72 -7.56
CA PRO A 130 25.23 17.08 -8.02
C PRO A 130 25.76 16.14 -9.13
N THR A 131 25.06 15.04 -9.36
CA THR A 131 25.54 13.83 -10.03
C THR A 131 25.00 13.65 -11.45
N HIS A 132 23.93 14.34 -11.83
CA HIS A 132 23.40 14.32 -13.21
C HIS A 132 22.82 15.67 -13.68
N PRO A 133 22.87 15.95 -15.01
CA PRO A 133 22.16 17.09 -15.61
C PRO A 133 20.66 17.04 -15.30
N PRO A 134 19.97 18.20 -15.21
CA PRO A 134 20.41 19.57 -15.50
C PRO A 134 21.09 20.27 -14.32
N SER A 135 21.18 19.63 -13.16
CA SER A 135 21.74 20.20 -11.93
C SER A 135 23.26 19.96 -11.76
N GLY A 136 23.90 19.12 -12.56
CA GLY A 136 25.37 19.02 -12.66
C GLY A 136 25.83 17.59 -13.01
N PRO A 137 26.94 17.39 -13.74
CA PRO A 137 28.24 17.61 -13.13
C PRO A 137 28.84 18.98 -13.50
N PRO A 138 29.88 19.44 -12.77
CA PRO A 138 30.61 20.67 -13.10
C PRO A 138 30.93 20.76 -14.60
N PRO A 139 30.84 21.95 -15.23
CA PRO A 139 30.87 23.30 -14.63
C PRO A 139 29.52 23.96 -14.36
N ILE A 140 28.39 23.26 -14.56
CA ILE A 140 27.06 23.86 -14.37
C ILE A 140 26.76 23.96 -12.86
N PRO A 141 26.45 25.15 -12.32
CA PRO A 141 26.11 25.29 -10.91
C PRO A 141 24.82 24.51 -10.58
N PRO A 142 24.72 23.87 -9.40
CA PRO A 142 23.51 23.20 -8.96
C PRO A 142 22.30 24.12 -9.03
N THR A 143 21.47 23.90 -10.04
CA THR A 143 20.27 24.71 -10.29
C THR A 143 19.06 23.93 -9.77
N PRO A 144 18.39 24.39 -8.70
CA PRO A 144 17.19 23.75 -8.20
C PRO A 144 16.05 23.83 -9.21
N LEU A 145 15.45 22.69 -9.53
CA LEU A 145 14.28 22.62 -10.41
C LEU A 145 13.10 21.98 -9.70
N PRO A 146 11.87 22.46 -9.96
CA PRO A 146 10.68 21.82 -9.42
C PRO A 146 10.55 20.39 -9.95
N SER A 147 10.14 19.47 -9.07
CA SER A 147 9.90 18.08 -9.44
C SER A 147 8.45 17.93 -9.89
N ILE A 148 8.21 17.93 -11.18
CA ILE A 148 6.91 17.80 -11.83
C ILE A 148 6.83 16.42 -12.48
N GLY A 149 5.78 15.66 -12.16
CA GLY A 149 5.66 14.27 -12.58
C GLY A 149 4.26 13.68 -12.47
N MET A 150 4.03 12.56 -13.14
CA MET A 150 2.72 11.90 -13.15
C MET A 150 2.76 10.58 -12.40
N VAL A 151 1.67 10.22 -11.71
CA VAL A 151 1.49 8.90 -11.10
C VAL A 151 1.40 7.85 -12.21
N THR A 152 2.22 6.79 -12.14
CA THR A 152 2.36 5.85 -13.28
C THR A 152 2.43 4.38 -12.88
N LEU A 153 2.81 4.02 -11.65
CA LEU A 153 3.07 2.63 -11.25
C LEU A 153 2.48 2.27 -9.89
N GLY A 154 2.04 1.02 -9.77
CA GLY A 154 1.58 0.44 -8.50
C GLY A 154 0.14 0.73 -8.12
N MET A 155 -0.63 1.45 -8.95
CA MET A 155 -2.04 1.76 -8.68
C MET A 155 -2.92 0.51 -8.55
N SER A 156 -4.11 0.69 -7.99
CA SER A 156 -5.11 -0.38 -7.96
C SER A 156 -5.72 -0.58 -9.34
N VAL A 157 -5.49 -1.74 -9.95
CA VAL A 157 -6.15 -2.12 -11.21
C VAL A 157 -7.56 -2.66 -11.00
N LYS A 158 -7.93 -2.98 -9.74
CA LYS A 158 -9.27 -3.44 -9.35
C LYS A 158 -10.25 -2.28 -9.14
N VAL A 159 -9.77 -1.15 -8.62
CA VAL A 159 -10.60 0.03 -8.35
C VAL A 159 -10.28 1.09 -9.38
N LEU A 160 -11.23 1.33 -10.29
CA LEU A 160 -11.12 2.34 -11.33
C LEU A 160 -11.97 3.55 -10.95
N ILE A 161 -11.36 4.74 -10.95
CA ILE A 161 -12.05 6.01 -10.78
C ILE A 161 -12.02 6.70 -12.14
N ASN A 162 -13.20 6.92 -12.72
CA ASN A 162 -13.36 7.37 -14.11
C ASN A 162 -12.56 6.51 -15.10
N ASN A 163 -12.64 5.19 -14.98
CA ASN A 163 -11.90 4.21 -15.81
C ASN A 163 -10.37 4.30 -15.70
N LEU A 164 -9.83 5.04 -14.73
CA LEU A 164 -8.40 5.10 -14.46
C LEU A 164 -8.08 4.37 -13.14
N PRO A 165 -6.99 3.57 -13.09
CA PRO A 165 -6.53 2.96 -11.85
C PRO A 165 -6.38 3.96 -10.71
N ALA A 166 -6.98 3.65 -9.55
CA ALA A 166 -6.94 4.50 -8.37
C ALA A 166 -5.57 4.44 -7.69
N ALA A 167 -4.99 5.60 -7.37
CA ALA A 167 -3.71 5.71 -6.70
C ALA A 167 -3.84 5.54 -5.18
N ARG A 168 -2.79 5.03 -4.56
CA ARG A 168 -2.71 4.69 -3.14
C ARG A 168 -1.40 5.18 -2.54
N ALA A 169 -1.36 5.29 -1.21
CA ALA A 169 -0.13 5.50 -0.49
C ALA A 169 0.87 4.39 -0.81
N GLY A 170 2.07 4.79 -1.16
CA GLY A 170 3.15 3.95 -1.60
C GLY A 170 3.27 3.78 -3.10
N ASP A 171 2.28 4.20 -3.91
CA ASP A 171 2.37 4.12 -5.37
C ASP A 171 3.40 5.12 -5.92
N ILE A 172 3.88 4.85 -7.13
CA ILE A 172 5.04 5.50 -7.71
C ILE A 172 4.62 6.29 -8.94
N GLY A 173 5.22 7.46 -9.12
CA GLY A 173 5.11 8.22 -10.34
C GLY A 173 6.46 8.62 -10.90
N LEU A 174 6.44 9.03 -12.16
CA LEU A 174 7.61 9.48 -12.90
C LEU A 174 7.62 11.01 -12.94
N ALA A 175 8.70 11.61 -12.44
CA ALA A 175 8.96 13.04 -12.46
C ALA A 175 10.11 13.38 -13.44
N PRO A 176 9.85 13.41 -14.75
CA PRO A 176 10.90 13.59 -15.76
C PRO A 176 11.60 14.96 -15.65
N SER A 177 10.93 15.96 -15.09
CA SER A 177 11.42 17.33 -14.97
C SER A 177 12.61 17.53 -14.03
N CYS A 178 12.82 16.64 -13.05
CA CYS A 178 14.03 16.70 -12.24
C CYS A 178 15.22 15.95 -12.88
N CYS A 179 14.99 15.27 -14.02
CA CYS A 179 15.98 14.50 -14.79
C CYS A 179 16.94 13.65 -13.95
N GLY A 180 16.50 13.23 -12.76
CA GLY A 180 17.14 12.22 -11.92
C GLY A 180 17.66 11.07 -12.76
N ILE A 181 18.77 10.45 -12.33
CA ILE A 181 19.31 9.26 -13.00
C ILE A 181 18.15 8.36 -13.41
N PRO A 182 18.00 8.04 -14.71
CA PRO A 182 16.79 7.46 -15.19
C PRO A 182 16.46 6.15 -14.45
N PRO A 183 15.22 6.02 -13.95
CA PRO A 183 14.15 7.02 -14.03
C PRO A 183 14.03 7.90 -12.76
N ALA A 184 13.74 9.18 -12.97
CA ALA A 184 13.46 10.15 -11.92
C ALA A 184 12.09 9.89 -11.29
N TRP A 185 12.06 9.08 -10.23
CA TRP A 185 10.82 8.60 -9.60
C TRP A 185 10.38 9.44 -8.41
N PHE A 186 9.08 9.41 -8.11
CA PHE A 186 8.53 9.85 -6.82
C PHE A 186 7.59 8.81 -6.24
N LYS A 187 7.47 8.79 -4.91
CA LYS A 187 6.59 7.88 -4.18
C LYS A 187 5.57 8.69 -3.39
N ILE A 188 4.31 8.30 -3.48
CA ILE A 188 3.23 8.83 -2.65
C ILE A 188 3.46 8.32 -1.21
N LYS A 189 3.59 9.22 -0.25
CA LYS A 189 3.90 8.91 1.15
C LYS A 189 2.69 8.89 2.05
N THR A 190 1.72 9.76 1.78
CA THR A 190 0.48 9.81 2.53
C THR A 190 -0.71 9.40 1.67
N GLY A 191 -1.77 8.98 2.34
CA GLY A 191 -3.09 8.81 1.76
C GLY A 191 -4.15 9.23 2.76
N SER A 192 -5.40 8.91 2.47
CA SER A 192 -6.52 9.11 3.38
C SER A 192 -6.30 8.41 4.73
N SER A 193 -6.71 9.09 5.80
CA SER A 193 -6.72 8.53 7.15
C SER A 193 -7.77 7.43 7.34
N ASN A 194 -8.84 7.39 6.53
CA ASN A 194 -9.99 6.51 6.72
C ASN A 194 -10.47 5.74 5.48
N VAL A 195 -10.01 6.07 4.27
CA VAL A 195 -10.39 5.35 3.04
C VAL A 195 -9.22 4.50 2.54
N PHE A 196 -9.49 3.22 2.32
CA PHE A 196 -8.54 2.25 1.82
C PHE A 196 -8.98 1.71 0.47
N ILE A 197 -8.05 1.68 -0.50
CA ILE A 197 -8.24 1.11 -1.83
C ILE A 197 -7.21 0.00 -1.99
N GLY A 198 -7.65 -1.21 -2.36
CA GLY A 198 -6.74 -2.34 -2.57
C GLY A 198 -5.80 -2.61 -1.39
N GLY A 199 -6.28 -2.44 -0.14
CA GLY A 199 -5.50 -2.68 1.08
C GLY A 199 -4.54 -1.57 1.51
N ALA A 200 -4.44 -0.45 0.77
CA ALA A 200 -3.61 0.69 1.15
C ALA A 200 -4.43 2.00 1.18
N ARG A 201 -3.94 3.00 1.91
CA ARG A 201 -4.60 4.30 2.07
C ARG A 201 -4.80 4.96 0.70
N ALA A 202 -6.01 5.38 0.38
CA ALA A 202 -6.32 5.97 -0.92
C ALA A 202 -5.61 7.33 -1.08
N ALA A 203 -4.93 7.55 -2.19
CA ALA A 203 -4.22 8.81 -2.46
C ALA A 203 -5.16 9.87 -3.05
N ARG A 204 -4.87 11.14 -2.77
CA ARG A 204 -5.72 12.30 -3.09
C ARG A 204 -4.87 13.49 -3.49
N THR A 205 -5.53 14.52 -4.02
CA THR A 205 -4.89 15.84 -4.14
C THR A 205 -4.38 16.29 -2.78
N THR A 206 -3.21 16.93 -2.77
CA THR A 206 -2.43 17.38 -1.60
C THR A 206 -1.75 16.28 -0.78
N ASP A 207 -1.95 15.00 -1.11
CA ASP A 207 -1.18 13.95 -0.45
C ASP A 207 0.31 14.09 -0.75
N ILE A 208 1.09 13.95 0.30
CA ILE A 208 2.52 14.19 0.32
C ILE A 208 3.20 13.10 -0.51
N CYS A 209 4.04 13.56 -1.42
CA CYS A 209 4.92 12.75 -2.25
C CYS A 209 6.37 13.09 -1.94
N GLN A 210 7.26 12.16 -2.22
CA GLN A 210 8.70 12.36 -2.08
C GLN A 210 9.40 11.81 -3.32
N ALA A 211 10.23 12.63 -3.97
CA ALA A 211 11.01 12.20 -5.15
C ALA A 211 12.39 11.65 -4.75
N CYS A 212 13.06 12.32 -3.82
CA CYS A 212 14.45 12.08 -3.45
C CYS A 212 14.67 12.24 -1.94
N LYS A 213 15.73 11.62 -1.41
CA LYS A 213 16.06 11.61 0.02
C LYS A 213 17.28 12.49 0.28
N ASN A 214 17.30 13.09 1.46
CA ASN A 214 18.50 13.72 2.00
C ASN A 214 19.48 12.62 2.46
N ILE A 215 20.78 12.81 2.24
CA ILE A 215 21.83 12.04 2.92
C ILE A 215 22.10 12.67 4.29
N PRO A 216 22.31 11.90 5.39
CA PRO A 216 22.34 10.44 5.51
C PRO A 216 21.12 9.85 6.25
N ASP A 217 20.72 8.62 5.90
CA ASP A 217 19.71 7.83 6.64
C ASP A 217 20.18 6.38 6.91
N PRO A 218 19.78 5.76 8.03
CA PRO A 218 20.26 4.46 8.50
C PRO A 218 19.75 3.28 7.66
N PRO A 219 20.47 2.13 7.68
CA PRO A 219 20.17 0.96 6.86
C PRO A 219 18.76 0.42 7.13
N VAL A 220 17.92 0.45 6.09
CA VAL A 220 16.59 -0.12 6.10
C VAL A 220 16.73 -1.64 6.15
N ALA A 221 16.07 -2.30 7.10
CA ALA A 221 16.03 -3.75 7.21
C ALA A 221 15.33 -4.36 5.97
N SER A 222 16.13 -4.60 4.94
CA SER A 222 15.71 -5.08 3.62
C SER A 222 15.26 -6.54 3.62
N ALA A 223 15.74 -7.35 4.57
CA ALA A 223 15.44 -8.79 4.62
C ALA A 223 13.96 -9.09 4.88
N PHE A 224 13.30 -8.39 5.81
CA PHE A 224 11.89 -8.62 6.13
C PHE A 224 10.96 -8.14 4.99
N ALA A 225 11.29 -6.99 4.38
CA ALA A 225 10.55 -6.48 3.23
C ALA A 225 10.69 -7.40 2.00
N ASN A 226 11.89 -7.91 1.74
CA ASN A 226 12.16 -8.84 0.64
C ASN A 226 11.50 -10.21 0.87
N ALA A 227 11.51 -10.72 2.11
CA ALA A 227 10.84 -11.98 2.44
C ALA A 227 9.31 -11.88 2.30
N MET A 228 8.72 -10.78 2.77
CA MET A 228 7.28 -10.53 2.63
C MET A 228 6.87 -10.31 1.17
N GLN A 229 7.74 -9.70 0.37
CA GLN A 229 7.56 -9.55 -1.08
C GLN A 229 7.56 -10.90 -1.81
N VAL A 230 8.59 -11.73 -1.61
CA VAL A 230 8.70 -13.03 -2.28
C VAL A 230 7.53 -13.93 -1.89
N ALA A 231 7.20 -13.96 -0.60
CA ALA A 231 6.09 -14.75 -0.11
C ALA A 231 4.73 -14.21 -0.63
N GLY A 232 4.54 -12.89 -0.71
CA GLY A 232 3.34 -12.28 -1.30
C GLY A 232 3.14 -12.63 -2.79
N ILE A 233 4.21 -12.60 -3.58
CA ILE A 233 4.17 -13.02 -5.00
C ILE A 233 3.83 -14.51 -5.11
N ALA A 234 4.46 -15.36 -4.27
CA ALA A 234 4.20 -16.79 -4.28
C ALA A 234 2.74 -17.11 -3.92
N VAL A 235 2.20 -16.47 -2.88
CA VAL A 235 0.81 -16.67 -2.45
C VAL A 235 -0.18 -16.18 -3.50
N GLY A 236 0.06 -15.03 -4.12
CA GLY A 236 -0.81 -14.54 -5.20
C GLY A 236 -0.75 -15.43 -6.45
N ALA A 237 0.41 -15.97 -6.81
CA ALA A 237 0.54 -16.94 -7.90
C ALA A 237 -0.22 -18.24 -7.61
N MET A 238 -0.16 -18.74 -6.37
CA MET A 238 -0.98 -19.88 -5.93
C MET A 238 -2.48 -19.57 -5.99
N GLY A 239 -2.88 -18.33 -5.69
CA GLY A 239 -4.28 -17.88 -5.80
C GLY A 239 -4.79 -17.91 -7.23
N MET A 240 -3.98 -17.43 -8.18
CA MET A 240 -4.29 -17.53 -9.61
C MET A 240 -4.40 -18.98 -10.07
N ALA A 241 -3.46 -19.84 -9.66
CA ALA A 241 -3.48 -21.25 -10.00
C ALA A 241 -4.73 -21.94 -9.43
N ALA A 242 -5.14 -21.58 -8.21
CA ALA A 242 -6.38 -22.07 -7.61
C ALA A 242 -7.62 -21.61 -8.39
N ASP A 243 -7.72 -20.33 -8.75
CA ASP A 243 -8.84 -19.78 -9.52
C ASP A 243 -8.93 -20.41 -10.93
N VAL A 244 -7.79 -20.65 -11.60
CA VAL A 244 -7.75 -21.34 -12.91
C VAL A 244 -8.12 -22.81 -12.78
N ALA A 245 -7.60 -23.50 -11.76
CA ALA A 245 -7.91 -24.90 -11.51
C ALA A 245 -9.39 -25.09 -11.16
N GLU A 246 -9.98 -24.18 -10.39
CA GLU A 246 -11.41 -24.20 -10.11
C GLU A 246 -12.27 -23.85 -11.33
N ALA A 247 -11.85 -22.89 -12.16
CA ALA A 247 -12.59 -22.56 -13.39
C ALA A 247 -12.65 -23.75 -14.36
N ALA A 248 -11.63 -24.62 -14.35
CA ALA A 248 -11.57 -25.81 -15.20
C ALA A 248 -12.53 -26.95 -14.78
N VAL A 249 -13.00 -26.94 -13.53
CA VAL A 249 -13.90 -27.97 -12.97
C VAL A 249 -15.27 -27.41 -12.58
N GLU A 250 -15.56 -26.16 -12.96
CA GLU A 250 -16.81 -25.48 -12.66
C GLU A 250 -17.85 -25.72 -13.77
N ASP A 251 -18.98 -26.33 -13.41
CA ASP A 251 -20.06 -26.66 -14.37
C ASP A 251 -20.80 -25.41 -14.87
N GLN A 252 -20.79 -24.31 -14.09
CA GLN A 252 -21.49 -23.08 -14.44
C GLN A 252 -20.55 -22.10 -15.16
N ALA A 253 -20.76 -21.92 -16.48
CA ALA A 253 -19.93 -21.06 -17.33
C ALA A 253 -19.74 -19.62 -16.79
N ALA A 254 -20.77 -19.04 -16.15
CA ALA A 254 -20.69 -17.71 -15.54
C ALA A 254 -19.72 -17.67 -14.34
N MET A 255 -19.71 -18.72 -13.52
CA MET A 255 -18.79 -18.86 -12.38
C MET A 255 -17.36 -19.14 -12.84
N ALA A 256 -17.19 -19.98 -13.87
CA ALA A 256 -15.89 -20.24 -14.49
C ALA A 256 -15.28 -18.95 -15.06
N ALA A 257 -16.09 -18.16 -15.79
CA ALA A 257 -15.67 -16.87 -16.33
C ALA A 257 -15.33 -15.85 -15.22
N ALA A 258 -16.13 -15.80 -14.14
CA ALA A 258 -15.86 -14.93 -13.01
C ALA A 258 -14.54 -15.29 -12.29
N LYS A 259 -14.27 -16.59 -12.07
CA LYS A 259 -13.01 -17.07 -11.48
C LYS A 259 -11.82 -16.78 -12.39
N ALA A 260 -11.95 -17.00 -13.70
CA ALA A 260 -10.90 -16.65 -14.66
C ALA A 260 -10.62 -15.13 -14.69
N MET A 261 -11.67 -14.30 -14.64
CA MET A 261 -11.52 -12.85 -14.58
C MET A 261 -10.91 -12.38 -13.25
N SER A 262 -11.27 -13.01 -12.13
CA SER A 262 -10.64 -12.80 -10.81
C SER A 262 -9.14 -13.11 -10.86
N ALA A 263 -8.76 -14.27 -11.41
CA ALA A 263 -7.36 -14.66 -11.59
C ALA A 263 -6.60 -13.63 -12.43
N ALA A 264 -7.19 -13.18 -13.55
CA ALA A 264 -6.58 -12.18 -14.43
C ALA A 264 -6.38 -10.83 -13.71
N MET A 265 -7.35 -10.38 -12.92
CA MET A 265 -7.25 -9.14 -12.14
C MET A 265 -6.20 -9.26 -11.03
N ALA A 266 -6.13 -10.41 -10.35
CA ALA A 266 -5.11 -10.68 -9.34
C ALA A 266 -3.70 -10.70 -9.96
N ALA A 267 -3.56 -11.32 -11.14
CA ALA A 267 -2.33 -11.32 -11.93
C ALA A 267 -1.87 -9.91 -12.28
N ALA A 268 -2.80 -9.10 -12.80
CA ALA A 268 -2.54 -7.74 -13.20
C ALA A 268 -2.11 -6.88 -11.99
N GLN A 269 -2.76 -7.05 -10.83
CA GLN A 269 -2.37 -6.35 -9.62
C GLN A 269 -0.98 -6.78 -9.13
N MET A 270 -0.67 -8.08 -9.13
CA MET A 270 0.67 -8.57 -8.77
C MET A 270 1.75 -8.05 -9.72
N ALA A 271 1.48 -8.02 -11.02
CA ALA A 271 2.43 -7.48 -12.00
C ALA A 271 2.66 -5.98 -11.77
N ALA A 272 1.60 -5.21 -11.48
CA ALA A 272 1.71 -3.79 -11.14
C ALA A 272 2.52 -3.56 -9.84
N ASP A 273 2.30 -4.39 -8.82
CA ASP A 273 3.03 -4.31 -7.55
C ASP A 273 4.49 -4.77 -7.72
N ALA A 274 4.76 -5.79 -8.54
CA ALA A 274 6.12 -6.24 -8.86
C ALA A 274 6.92 -5.17 -9.62
N ALA A 275 6.30 -4.53 -10.62
CA ALA A 275 6.91 -3.41 -11.34
C ALA A 275 7.22 -2.23 -10.41
N LYS A 276 6.27 -1.89 -9.53
CA LYS A 276 6.46 -0.90 -8.47
C LYS A 276 7.66 -1.24 -7.58
N MET A 277 7.78 -2.49 -7.13
CA MET A 277 8.89 -2.91 -6.24
C MET A 277 10.25 -2.87 -6.94
N ALA A 278 10.32 -3.35 -8.19
CA ALA A 278 11.54 -3.26 -8.99
C ALA A 278 12.00 -1.81 -9.15
N VAL A 279 11.05 -0.92 -9.40
CA VAL A 279 11.30 0.52 -9.46
C VAL A 279 11.71 1.09 -8.11
N GLU A 280 11.02 0.75 -7.02
CA GLU A 280 11.34 1.21 -5.66
C GLU A 280 12.78 0.85 -5.25
N ALA A 281 13.28 -0.31 -5.68
CA ALA A 281 14.67 -0.74 -5.46
C ALA A 281 15.71 0.12 -6.21
N THR A 282 15.29 0.86 -7.24
CA THR A 282 16.13 1.83 -7.96
C THR A 282 15.97 3.25 -7.46
N MET A 283 14.88 3.55 -6.76
CA MET A 283 14.63 4.86 -6.18
C MET A 283 15.69 5.22 -5.13
N TRP A 284 15.86 6.52 -4.91
CA TRP A 284 16.69 7.08 -3.82
C TRP A 284 18.20 6.90 -3.96
N LYS A 285 18.67 6.40 -5.11
CA LYS A 285 20.11 6.25 -5.38
C LYS A 285 20.79 7.57 -5.77
N ASP A 286 20.00 8.60 -6.01
CA ASP A 286 20.47 9.92 -6.39
C ASP A 286 20.55 10.86 -5.16
N PRO A 287 21.76 11.30 -4.78
CA PRO A 287 21.94 12.13 -3.59
C PRO A 287 21.45 13.55 -3.82
N THR A 288 20.39 13.96 -3.11
CA THR A 288 19.92 15.35 -3.13
C THR A 288 20.79 16.25 -2.28
N MET A 289 21.11 17.45 -2.78
CA MET A 289 21.81 18.47 -2.02
C MET A 289 20.89 19.05 -0.92
N PRO A 290 21.34 19.12 0.36
CA PRO A 290 20.61 19.84 1.42
C PRO A 290 20.41 21.33 1.07
N PRO A 291 19.35 22.00 1.58
CA PRO A 291 18.47 21.63 2.70
C PRO A 291 17.15 20.95 2.30
N THR A 292 16.89 20.74 1.01
CA THR A 292 15.55 20.38 0.52
C THR A 292 15.43 18.89 0.21
N GLY A 293 14.80 18.14 1.13
CA GLY A 293 14.17 16.88 0.71
C GLY A 293 13.11 17.22 -0.34
N SER A 294 13.06 16.47 -1.45
CA SER A 294 12.15 16.80 -2.55
C SER A 294 10.73 16.31 -2.28
N MET A 295 10.16 16.96 -1.29
CA MET A 295 8.79 16.80 -0.87
C MET A 295 7.89 17.56 -1.84
N GLY A 296 6.73 17.00 -2.10
CA GLY A 296 5.72 17.67 -2.89
C GLY A 296 4.36 17.08 -2.63
N ALA A 297 3.43 17.37 -3.52
CA ALA A 297 2.10 16.83 -3.42
C ALA A 297 1.49 16.57 -4.78
N ILE A 298 0.47 15.71 -4.81
CA ILE A 298 -0.39 15.58 -5.97
C ILE A 298 -1.21 16.87 -6.08
N THR A 299 -1.04 17.63 -7.16
CA THR A 299 -1.67 18.95 -7.31
C THR A 299 -2.87 18.92 -8.23
N LEU A 300 -2.92 17.99 -9.20
CA LEU A 300 -4.06 17.84 -10.11
C LEU A 300 -4.41 16.35 -10.23
N PRO A 301 -5.64 15.93 -9.86
CA PRO A 301 -6.10 14.61 -10.20
C PRO A 301 -6.28 14.48 -11.72
N SER A 302 -5.93 13.35 -12.30
CA SER A 302 -6.17 13.08 -13.73
C SER A 302 -7.63 12.74 -14.03
N SER A 303 -8.37 12.31 -13.01
CA SER A 303 -9.82 12.19 -13.04
C SER A 303 -10.41 13.55 -12.63
N SER A 304 -11.49 13.98 -13.28
CA SER A 304 -12.16 15.28 -13.15
C SER A 304 -12.78 15.59 -11.77
N GLY A 305 -12.28 15.00 -10.69
CA GLY A 305 -12.74 15.23 -9.32
C GLY A 305 -14.12 14.64 -9.01
N THR A 306 -14.57 13.66 -9.78
CA THR A 306 -15.88 12.99 -9.60
C THR A 306 -15.97 12.19 -8.31
N VAL A 307 -14.83 11.70 -7.81
CA VAL A 307 -14.75 10.97 -6.54
C VAL A 307 -13.95 11.80 -5.55
N LEU A 308 -14.60 12.19 -4.45
CA LEU A 308 -13.98 12.89 -3.33
C LEU A 308 -13.71 11.88 -2.21
N ILE A 309 -12.48 11.91 -1.68
CA ILE A 309 -12.05 11.02 -0.62
C ILE A 309 -11.78 11.85 0.64
N GLY A 310 -12.45 11.50 1.74
CA GLY A 310 -12.32 12.14 3.05
C GLY A 310 -11.04 11.78 3.80
N GLY A 311 -10.82 12.43 4.94
CA GLY A 311 -9.69 12.17 5.85
C GLY A 311 -8.56 13.21 5.77
N PHE A 312 -7.59 13.13 6.68
CA PHE A 312 -6.36 13.93 6.60
C PHE A 312 -5.21 13.10 5.99
N PRO A 313 -4.17 13.74 5.43
CA PRO A 313 -2.99 13.03 4.94
C PRO A 313 -2.32 12.22 6.06
N MET A 314 -2.32 10.91 5.93
CA MET A 314 -1.73 9.98 6.89
C MET A 314 -0.64 9.13 6.22
N ILE A 315 0.53 9.03 6.87
CA ILE A 315 1.63 8.20 6.39
C ILE A 315 1.21 6.73 6.37
N SER A 316 1.73 5.95 5.41
CA SER A 316 1.54 4.50 5.43
C SER A 316 2.06 3.91 6.75
N VAL A 317 1.33 2.98 7.37
CA VAL A 317 1.76 2.40 8.65
C VAL A 317 2.99 1.53 8.50
N MET A 318 3.30 1.02 7.31
CA MET A 318 4.58 0.37 7.06
C MET A 318 5.76 1.33 7.25
N ASP A 319 5.61 2.59 6.84
CA ASP A 319 6.62 3.62 7.09
C ASP A 319 6.58 4.09 8.55
N LEU A 320 5.41 4.12 9.20
CA LEU A 320 5.27 4.41 10.63
C LEU A 320 5.91 3.31 11.51
N ALA A 321 5.67 2.04 11.20
CA ALA A 321 6.22 0.88 11.89
C ALA A 321 7.73 0.82 11.70
N LYS A 322 8.25 1.14 10.51
CA LYS A 322 9.69 1.33 10.28
C LYS A 322 10.23 2.50 11.10
N ALA A 323 9.54 3.63 11.15
CA ALA A 323 9.95 4.79 11.94
C ALA A 323 9.96 4.48 13.45
N ILE A 324 8.93 3.79 13.95
CA ILE A 324 8.84 3.33 15.34
C ILE A 324 9.93 2.30 15.63
N MET A 325 10.13 1.29 14.78
CA MET A 325 11.21 0.30 14.96
C MET A 325 12.60 0.94 14.92
N ASN A 326 12.84 1.90 14.02
CA ASN A 326 14.11 2.62 13.99
C ASN A 326 14.30 3.52 15.21
N ARG A 327 13.21 4.07 15.78
CA ARG A 327 13.25 4.85 17.02
C ARG A 327 13.44 3.94 18.24
N LEU A 328 12.81 2.77 18.27
CA LEU A 328 12.98 1.75 19.32
C LEU A 328 14.38 1.14 19.32
N LYS A 329 15.02 0.99 18.15
CA LYS A 329 16.44 0.60 18.06
C LYS A 329 17.37 1.60 18.75
N ARG A 330 17.01 2.88 18.81
CA ARG A 330 17.77 3.89 19.58
C ARG A 330 17.61 3.73 21.09
N PHE A 331 16.62 2.96 21.55
CA PHE A 331 16.38 2.63 22.95
C PHE A 331 16.82 1.20 23.31
N LYS A 332 17.47 0.47 22.39
CA LYS A 332 18.08 -0.82 22.74
C LYS A 332 19.21 -0.54 23.72
N ALA A 333 19.05 -0.97 24.98
CA ALA A 333 20.06 -0.81 26.02
C ALA A 333 21.37 -1.41 25.51
N LYS A 334 22.47 -0.65 25.69
CA LYS A 334 23.82 -1.14 25.49
C LYS A 334 23.97 -2.39 26.37
N SER A 335 24.18 -3.56 25.78
CA SER A 335 24.55 -4.73 26.57
C SER A 335 25.86 -4.41 27.25
N ASN A 336 25.91 -4.56 28.57
CA ASN A 336 27.13 -4.51 29.36
C ASN A 336 27.96 -5.76 29.03
N ASP A 337 28.62 -5.75 27.89
CA ASP A 337 29.77 -6.61 27.62
C ASP A 337 30.91 -5.66 27.29
N ASP A 338 31.52 -5.08 28.32
CA ASP A 338 32.87 -4.49 28.32
C ASP A 338 33.26 -4.16 29.77
N ASP A 339 33.26 -5.18 30.63
CA ASP A 339 34.04 -5.14 31.86
C ASP A 339 35.33 -5.94 31.62
N GLY A 340 36.45 -5.23 31.47
CA GLY A 340 37.77 -5.76 31.82
C GLY A 340 38.84 -5.69 30.74
N ALA A 341 39.47 -4.53 30.59
CA ALA A 341 40.93 -4.42 30.57
C ALA A 341 41.34 -2.94 30.60
N GLY A 342 41.38 -2.37 31.81
CA GLY A 342 42.14 -1.16 32.05
C GLY A 342 43.63 -1.49 32.13
N THR A 343 44.40 -0.97 31.18
CA THR A 343 45.81 -0.57 31.31
C THR A 343 45.95 0.62 30.34
N GLY A 344 46.22 1.85 30.74
CA GLY A 344 47.30 2.29 31.61
C GLY A 344 48.46 2.79 30.73
N ALA A 345 48.58 4.11 30.58
CA ALA A 345 49.81 4.91 30.46
C ALA A 345 49.76 6.01 29.37
N CYS A 346 50.00 7.24 29.87
CA CYS A 346 50.57 8.45 29.25
C CYS A 346 49.78 9.15 28.14
#